data_AF-A0A1G3H443-F1
#
_entry.id   AF-A0A1G3H443-F1
#
_cell.length_a   1.000
_cell.length_b   1.000
_cell.length_c   1.000
_cell.angle_alpha   90.00
_cell.angle_beta   90.00
_cell.angle_gamma   90.00
#
_symmetry.space_group_name_H-M   'P 1'
#
loop_
_entity.id
_entity.type
_entity.pdbx_description
1 polymer ?
#
loop_
_entity_poly.entity_id
_entity_poly.type
_entity_poly.pdbx_seq_one_letter_code
_entity_poly.pdbx_strand_id
1 'polypeptide(L)'
;MNLRRVLAAGLLTAALAGCGSSDTASFMLDGNDTALTLERIKPYVWSDGWELELIVRRFPECQRRHTLKAASSDAPKVELYTPEPYVFIVKQGKRWYVTDLKTCELQAFKEPPPLPGTLVGTFQEKDGTLRFVLNPQAKPAEAAPPG
;
A
#
# COMPACT_ATOMS: atom_id res chain seq x y z
N MET A 1 -37.22 -19.80 -27.14
CA MET A 1 -35.82 -19.45 -26.81
C MET A 1 -35.14 -20.69 -26.26
N ASN A 2 -34.11 -21.23 -26.91
CA ASN A 2 -33.54 -22.54 -26.57
C ASN A 2 -32.80 -22.49 -25.22
N LEU A 3 -33.17 -23.36 -24.26
CA LEU A 3 -32.57 -23.43 -22.92
C LEU A 3 -31.03 -23.59 -22.97
N ARG A 4 -30.51 -24.35 -23.95
CA ARG A 4 -29.08 -24.47 -24.22
C ARG A 4 -28.40 -23.14 -24.59
N ARG A 5 -29.08 -22.25 -25.34
CA ARG A 5 -28.55 -20.93 -25.70
C ARG A 5 -28.58 -19.97 -24.51
N VAL A 6 -29.60 -20.08 -23.65
CA VAL A 6 -29.70 -19.29 -22.41
C VAL A 6 -28.61 -19.69 -21.42
N LEU A 7 -28.36 -21.00 -21.24
CA LEU A 7 -27.27 -21.51 -20.41
C LEU A 7 -25.89 -21.12 -20.95
N ALA A 8 -25.68 -21.23 -22.26
CA ALA A 8 -24.42 -20.82 -22.88
C ALA A 8 -24.18 -19.30 -22.74
N ALA A 9 -25.22 -18.48 -22.90
CA ALA A 9 -25.12 -17.03 -22.70
C ALA A 9 -24.86 -16.67 -21.23
N GLY A 10 -25.51 -17.34 -20.28
CA GLY A 10 -25.30 -17.12 -18.85
C GLY A 10 -23.90 -17.54 -18.35
N LEU A 11 -23.35 -18.62 -18.90
CA LEU A 11 -21.99 -19.05 -18.57
C LEU A 11 -20.93 -18.08 -19.13
N LEU A 12 -21.17 -17.53 -20.32
CA LEU A 12 -20.30 -16.55 -20.94
C LEU A 12 -20.28 -15.23 -20.17
N THR A 13 -21.45 -14.74 -19.72
CA THR A 13 -21.51 -13.52 -18.90
C THR A 13 -20.89 -13.70 -17.51
N ALA A 14 -21.04 -14.88 -16.90
CA ALA A 14 -20.37 -15.20 -15.63
C ALA A 14 -18.83 -15.22 -15.76
N ALA A 15 -18.30 -15.72 -16.89
CA ALA A 15 -16.87 -15.73 -17.15
C ALA A 15 -16.27 -14.32 -17.34
N LEU A 16 -17.05 -13.36 -17.87
CA LEU A 16 -16.60 -11.96 -18.03
C LEU A 16 -16.70 -11.14 -16.73
N ALA A 17 -17.45 -11.59 -15.72
CA ALA A 17 -17.64 -10.88 -14.45
C ALA A 17 -16.51 -11.10 -13.44
N GLY A 18 -15.46 -11.88 -13.77
CA GLY A 18 -14.37 -12.23 -12.86
C GLY A 18 -13.35 -11.11 -12.58
N CYS A 19 -13.60 -9.86 -12.95
CA CYS A 19 -12.69 -8.75 -12.67
C CYS A 19 -12.58 -8.56 -11.16
N GLY A 20 -11.35 -8.61 -10.64
CA GLY A 20 -11.10 -8.44 -9.22
C GLY A 20 -11.32 -7.00 -8.73
N SER A 21 -10.83 -6.69 -7.53
CA SER A 21 -11.02 -5.39 -6.89
C SER A 21 -9.68 -4.79 -6.51
N SER A 22 -9.55 -3.46 -6.58
CA SER A 22 -8.39 -2.74 -6.07
C SER A 22 -8.83 -1.59 -5.18
N ASP A 23 -7.94 -1.20 -4.28
CA ASP A 23 -8.19 -0.15 -3.30
C ASP A 23 -6.88 0.51 -2.91
N THR A 24 -6.92 1.80 -2.61
CA THR A 24 -5.71 2.61 -2.36
C THR A 24 -5.89 3.54 -1.18
N ALA A 25 -4.79 3.77 -0.47
CA ALA A 25 -4.72 4.75 0.59
C ALA A 25 -3.37 5.47 0.56
N SER A 26 -3.38 6.77 0.79
CA SER A 26 -2.18 7.62 0.70
C SER A 26 -1.90 8.30 2.03
N PHE A 27 -0.63 8.30 2.40
CA PHE A 27 -0.05 9.23 3.35
C PHE A 27 0.68 10.33 2.57
N MET A 28 0.38 11.58 2.89
CA MET A 28 0.94 12.75 2.22
C MET A 28 1.87 13.49 3.18
N LEU A 29 3.03 13.89 2.68
CA LEU A 29 4.06 14.65 3.37
C LEU A 29 4.24 15.96 2.61
N ASP A 30 4.36 17.10 3.30
CA ASP A 30 4.64 18.40 2.68
C ASP A 30 3.68 18.77 1.52
N GLY A 31 2.39 18.51 1.68
CA GLY A 31 1.38 18.77 0.64
C GLY A 31 1.14 17.57 -0.28
N ASN A 32 0.84 17.81 -1.56
CA ASN A 32 0.42 16.76 -2.51
C ASN A 32 1.58 16.15 -3.33
N ASP A 33 2.76 16.77 -3.29
CA ASP A 33 3.89 16.39 -4.15
C ASP A 33 4.67 15.20 -3.59
N THR A 34 4.71 15.06 -2.26
CA THR A 34 5.40 13.96 -1.60
C THR A 34 4.39 13.03 -0.93
N ALA A 35 4.33 11.77 -1.34
CA ALA A 35 3.36 10.83 -0.83
C ALA A 35 3.85 9.38 -0.84
N LEU A 36 3.37 8.62 0.14
CA LEU A 36 3.46 7.16 0.20
C LEU A 36 2.05 6.61 0.05
N THR A 37 1.80 5.91 -1.05
CA THR A 37 0.50 5.30 -1.34
C THR A 37 0.61 3.79 -1.30
N LEU A 38 -0.24 3.14 -0.51
CA LEU A 38 -0.41 1.70 -0.54
C LEU A 38 -1.61 1.37 -1.42
N GLU A 39 -1.38 0.54 -2.42
CA GLU A 39 -2.39 -0.05 -3.26
C GLU A 39 -2.50 -1.55 -2.94
N ARG A 40 -3.72 -2.03 -2.75
CA ARG A 40 -4.02 -3.46 -2.66
C ARG A 40 -4.83 -3.88 -3.87
N ILE A 41 -4.42 -4.97 -4.52
CA ILE A 41 -5.05 -5.50 -5.73
C ILE A 41 -5.41 -6.95 -5.48
N LYS A 42 -6.69 -7.29 -5.62
CA LYS A 42 -7.17 -8.66 -5.66
C LYS A 42 -7.47 -8.93 -7.13
N PRO A 43 -6.65 -9.72 -7.87
CA PRO A 43 -6.74 -9.80 -9.32
C PRO A 43 -8.03 -10.47 -9.80
N TYR A 44 -8.55 -11.41 -9.03
CA TYR A 44 -9.82 -12.09 -9.30
C TYR A 44 -10.68 -12.19 -8.04
N VAL A 45 -12.00 -12.25 -8.21
CA VAL A 45 -12.95 -12.38 -7.07
C VAL A 45 -12.74 -13.65 -6.23
N TRP A 46 -12.07 -14.67 -6.80
CA TRP A 46 -11.74 -15.94 -6.14
C TRP A 46 -10.27 -16.03 -5.68
N SER A 47 -9.52 -14.93 -5.68
CA SER A 47 -8.15 -14.93 -5.16
C SER A 47 -8.15 -14.89 -3.62
N ASP A 48 -7.41 -15.83 -3.01
CA ASP A 48 -7.29 -15.98 -1.55
C ASP A 48 -6.43 -14.89 -0.85
N GLY A 49 -6.07 -13.83 -1.57
CA GLY A 49 -5.20 -12.79 -1.04
C GLY A 49 -5.14 -11.55 -1.91
N TRP A 50 -4.34 -10.59 -1.43
CA TRP A 50 -4.11 -9.29 -2.04
C TRP A 50 -2.64 -9.16 -2.44
N GLU A 51 -2.42 -8.76 -3.68
CA GLU A 51 -1.16 -8.16 -4.10
C GLU A 51 -1.08 -6.76 -3.51
N LEU A 52 0.12 -6.36 -3.12
CA LEU A 52 0.35 -5.08 -2.46
C LEU A 52 1.43 -4.33 -3.22
N GLU A 53 1.15 -3.08 -3.53
CA GLU A 53 2.09 -2.19 -4.20
C GLU A 53 2.25 -0.92 -3.37
N LEU A 54 3.50 -0.58 -3.06
CA LEU A 54 3.85 0.68 -2.44
C LEU A 54 4.32 1.65 -3.53
N ILE A 55 3.59 2.74 -3.69
CA ILE A 55 3.94 3.82 -4.60
C ILE A 55 4.59 4.92 -3.78
N VAL A 56 5.85 5.18 -4.08
CA VAL A 56 6.70 6.17 -3.44
C VAL A 56 6.82 7.35 -4.39
N ARG A 57 6.39 8.53 -3.96
CA ARG A 57 6.31 9.72 -4.79
C ARG A 57 6.95 10.92 -4.08
N ARG A 58 7.76 11.65 -4.83
CA ARG A 58 8.25 12.99 -4.51
C ARG A 58 8.37 13.77 -5.81
N PHE A 59 7.30 14.43 -6.25
CA PHE A 59 7.33 15.23 -7.46
C PHE A 59 8.16 16.52 -7.26
N PRO A 60 8.85 17.01 -8.30
CA PRO A 60 9.03 16.41 -9.63
C PRO A 60 10.15 15.34 -9.70
N GLU A 61 10.88 15.14 -8.60
CA GLU A 61 12.11 14.33 -8.55
C GLU A 61 11.90 12.88 -8.96
N CYS A 62 10.93 12.18 -8.37
CA CYS A 62 10.70 10.77 -8.65
C CYS A 62 9.29 10.27 -8.30
N GLN A 63 8.87 9.22 -9.00
CA GLN A 63 7.75 8.38 -8.62
C GLN A 63 8.07 6.94 -9.02
N ARG A 64 8.02 6.00 -8.07
CA ARG A 64 8.24 4.57 -8.32
C ARG A 64 7.21 3.72 -7.60
N ARG A 65 6.80 2.64 -8.26
CA ARG A 65 5.90 1.62 -7.73
C ARG A 65 6.72 0.38 -7.41
N HIS A 66 6.53 -0.14 -6.21
CA HIS A 66 7.26 -1.30 -5.69
C HIS A 66 6.30 -2.37 -5.25
N THR A 67 6.46 -3.58 -5.77
CA THR A 67 5.66 -4.73 -5.35
C THR A 67 6.14 -5.21 -3.97
N LEU A 68 5.25 -5.16 -2.98
CA LEU A 68 5.46 -5.78 -1.68
C LEU A 68 5.09 -7.27 -1.75
N LYS A 69 5.39 -8.01 -0.68
CA LYS A 69 4.94 -9.41 -0.63
C LYS A 69 3.41 -9.44 -0.57
N ALA A 70 2.78 -10.32 -1.33
CA ALA A 70 1.34 -10.54 -1.24
C ALA A 70 0.90 -10.85 0.20
N ALA A 71 -0.26 -10.31 0.59
CA ALA A 71 -0.90 -10.57 1.85
C ALA A 71 -1.99 -11.62 1.68
N SER A 72 -1.93 -12.70 2.45
CA SER A 72 -2.97 -13.73 2.51
C SER A 72 -4.15 -13.36 3.42
N SER A 73 -4.11 -12.18 4.03
CA SER A 73 -5.20 -11.65 4.86
C SER A 73 -6.08 -10.74 4.01
N ASP A 74 -7.39 -10.82 4.16
CA ASP A 74 -8.33 -9.88 3.54
C ASP A 74 -8.14 -8.43 4.01
N ALA A 75 -7.64 -8.26 5.23
CA ALA A 75 -7.30 -6.97 5.84
C ALA A 75 -5.78 -6.86 6.05
N PRO A 76 -4.99 -6.50 5.02
CA PRO A 76 -3.56 -6.28 5.18
C PRO A 76 -3.31 -5.05 6.05
N LYS A 77 -2.51 -5.22 7.11
CA LYS A 77 -2.02 -4.13 7.96
C LYS A 77 -0.58 -3.79 7.58
N VAL A 78 -0.32 -2.53 7.23
CA VAL A 78 1.01 -2.01 6.92
C VAL A 78 1.29 -0.80 7.78
N GLU A 79 2.28 -0.90 8.65
CA GLU A 79 2.66 0.15 9.59
C GLU A 79 3.80 0.98 9.00
N LEU A 80 3.74 2.30 9.18
CA LEU A 80 4.70 3.25 8.65
C LEU A 80 5.45 3.92 9.79
N TYR A 81 6.77 3.80 9.81
CA TYR A 81 7.65 4.43 10.78
C TYR A 81 8.60 5.40 10.09
N THR A 82 9.06 6.42 10.81
CA THR A 82 10.08 7.35 10.31
C THR A 82 11.22 7.47 11.34
N PRO A 83 12.43 7.01 11.01
CA PRO A 83 13.62 7.26 11.82
C PRO A 83 14.20 8.66 11.57
N GLU A 84 14.11 9.16 10.33
CA GLU A 84 14.69 10.42 9.86
C GLU A 84 13.77 11.05 8.79
N PRO A 85 13.84 12.39 8.55
CA PRO A 85 13.06 13.04 7.50
C PRO A 85 13.29 12.40 6.13
N TYR A 86 12.20 12.21 5.38
CA TYR A 86 12.17 11.56 4.06
C TYR A 86 12.53 10.07 4.00
N VAL A 87 12.97 9.47 5.12
CA VAL A 87 13.22 8.03 5.22
C VAL A 87 12.09 7.38 5.99
N PHE A 88 11.55 6.30 5.42
CA PHE A 88 10.43 5.58 5.98
C PHE A 88 10.70 4.10 6.06
N ILE A 89 10.32 3.51 7.18
CA ILE A 89 10.34 2.08 7.40
C ILE A 89 8.91 1.56 7.31
N VAL A 90 8.69 0.66 6.35
CA VAL A 90 7.40 0.04 6.06
C VAL A 90 7.43 -1.36 6.64
N LYS A 91 6.52 -1.63 7.57
CA LYS A 91 6.40 -2.92 8.22
C LYS A 91 5.12 -3.61 7.78
N GLN A 92 5.27 -4.79 7.21
CA GLN A 92 4.18 -5.65 6.77
C GLN A 92 4.21 -6.95 7.57
N GLY A 93 3.43 -7.02 8.66
CA GLY A 93 3.46 -8.17 9.58
C GLY A 93 4.86 -8.37 10.18
N LYS A 94 5.58 -9.39 9.72
CA LYS A 94 6.97 -9.70 10.13
C LYS A 94 8.04 -9.17 9.16
N ARG A 95 7.64 -8.63 8.01
CA ARG A 95 8.55 -8.14 6.96
C ARG A 95 8.79 -6.66 7.13
N TRP A 96 10.00 -6.25 6.82
CA TRP A 96 10.46 -4.89 6.96
C TRP A 96 11.04 -4.41 5.63
N TYR A 97 10.70 -3.19 5.27
CA TYR A 97 11.21 -2.51 4.10
C TYR A 97 11.65 -1.11 4.52
N VAL A 98 12.69 -0.57 3.89
CA VAL A 98 13.01 0.86 3.96
C VAL A 98 12.72 1.50 2.62
N THR A 99 12.17 2.70 2.64
CA THR A 99 12.06 3.54 1.48
C THR A 99 12.61 4.92 1.76
N ASP A 100 13.31 5.47 0.77
CA ASP A 100 13.80 6.85 0.79
C ASP A 100 13.02 7.64 -0.26
N LEU A 101 12.33 8.69 0.16
CA LEU A 101 11.59 9.57 -0.74
C LEU A 101 12.50 10.41 -1.64
N LYS A 102 13.79 10.56 -1.32
CA LYS A 102 14.76 11.26 -2.18
C LYS A 102 15.10 10.47 -3.43
N THR A 103 15.18 9.14 -3.32
CA THR A 103 15.51 8.24 -4.45
C THR A 103 14.30 7.45 -4.96
N CYS A 104 13.19 7.49 -4.24
CA CYS A 104 12.01 6.65 -4.42
C CYS A 104 12.35 5.15 -4.47
N GLU A 105 13.42 4.70 -3.80
CA GLU A 105 13.80 3.29 -3.76
C GLU A 105 13.14 2.57 -2.59
N LEU A 106 13.00 1.25 -2.71
CA LEU A 106 12.52 0.36 -1.67
C LEU A 106 13.50 -0.80 -1.53
N GLN A 107 13.94 -1.06 -0.30
CA GLN A 107 14.81 -2.20 0.01
C GLN A 107 14.19 -3.05 1.10
N ALA A 108 14.17 -4.36 0.91
CA ALA A 108 13.66 -5.31 1.90
C ALA A 108 14.74 -5.73 2.88
N PHE A 109 14.44 -5.75 4.18
CA PHE A 109 15.30 -6.27 5.23
C PHE A 109 14.84 -7.66 5.67
N LYS A 110 15.82 -8.54 5.93
CA LYS A 110 15.56 -9.87 6.50
C LYS A 110 15.26 -9.80 8.00
N GLU A 111 15.85 -8.84 8.69
CA GLU A 111 15.74 -8.65 10.14
C GLU A 111 15.07 -7.31 10.46
N PRO A 112 14.40 -7.18 11.62
CA PRO A 112 13.87 -5.90 12.07
C PRO A 112 15.00 -4.88 12.19
N PRO A 113 14.87 -3.67 11.63
CA PRO A 113 15.84 -2.63 11.87
C PRO A 113 15.91 -2.32 13.38
N PRO A 114 17.11 -2.15 13.95
CA PRO A 114 17.30 -2.01 15.40
C PRO A 114 16.59 -0.77 15.98
N LEU A 115 16.38 0.25 15.15
CA LEU A 115 15.63 1.46 15.49
C LEU A 115 14.66 1.80 14.35
N PRO A 116 13.39 1.36 14.43
CA PRO A 116 12.40 1.69 13.39
C PRO A 116 11.99 3.16 13.38
N GLY A 117 12.27 3.90 14.46
CA GLY A 117 11.88 5.30 14.62
C GLY A 117 10.46 5.48 15.14
N THR A 118 9.85 6.62 14.85
CA THR A 118 8.52 6.98 15.33
C THR A 118 7.44 6.38 14.45
N LEU A 119 6.43 5.73 15.02
CA LEU A 119 5.26 5.25 14.28
C LEU A 119 4.45 6.45 13.79
N VAL A 120 4.41 6.65 12.47
CA VAL A 120 3.68 7.73 11.79
C VAL A 120 2.20 7.39 11.67
N GLY A 121 1.91 6.13 11.35
CA GLY A 121 0.55 5.69 11.13
C GLY A 121 0.49 4.29 10.55
N THR A 122 -0.69 3.88 10.14
CA THR A 122 -0.96 2.53 9.67
C THR A 122 -1.94 2.56 8.52
N PHE A 123 -1.59 1.90 7.42
CA PHE A 123 -2.54 1.48 6.40
C PHE A 123 -3.27 0.24 6.90
N GLN A 124 -4.58 0.36 7.05
CA GLN A 124 -5.43 -0.72 7.50
C GLN A 124 -6.81 -0.61 6.86
N GLU A 125 -7.52 -1.73 6.81
CA GLU A 125 -8.92 -1.70 6.46
C GLU A 125 -9.73 -1.00 7.55
N LYS A 126 -10.63 -0.13 7.13
CA LYS A 126 -11.66 0.48 7.96
C LYS A 126 -12.96 0.52 7.15
N ASP A 127 -14.00 -0.11 7.68
CA ASP A 127 -15.32 -0.18 7.06
C ASP A 127 -15.25 -0.74 5.61
N GLY A 128 -14.47 -1.81 5.41
CA GLY A 128 -14.28 -2.46 4.10
C GLY A 128 -13.31 -1.74 3.15
N THR A 129 -12.85 -0.53 3.48
CA THR A 129 -11.96 0.26 2.61
C THR A 129 -10.58 0.45 3.23
N LEU A 130 -9.54 0.45 2.42
CA LEU A 130 -8.18 0.75 2.83
C LEU A 130 -8.10 2.23 3.21
N ARG A 131 -7.58 2.49 4.41
CA ARG A 131 -7.40 3.83 4.95
C ARG A 131 -6.06 3.95 5.63
N PHE A 132 -5.46 5.13 5.51
CA PHE A 132 -4.32 5.49 6.33
C PHE A 132 -4.81 6.14 7.62
N VAL A 133 -4.47 5.54 8.76
CA VAL A 133 -4.79 6.05 10.09
C VAL A 133 -3.51 6.64 10.66
N LEU A 134 -3.49 7.97 10.81
CA LEU A 134 -2.40 8.68 11.47
C LEU A 134 -2.30 8.25 12.93
N ASN A 135 -1.08 8.09 13.40
CA ASN A 135 -0.82 7.96 14.81
C ASN A 135 -0.82 9.37 15.43
N PRO A 136 -1.74 9.70 16.35
CA PRO A 136 -1.79 11.03 16.97
C PRO A 136 -0.58 11.33 17.85
N GLN A 137 0.19 10.31 18.27
CA GLN A 137 1.46 10.50 18.96
C GLN A 137 2.65 10.63 18.02
N ALA A 138 2.46 10.51 16.70
CA ALA A 138 3.49 10.82 15.73
C ALA A 138 3.78 12.31 15.79
N LYS A 139 4.91 12.69 16.39
CA LYS A 139 5.47 14.01 16.13
C LYS A 139 5.88 14.01 14.65
N PRO A 140 5.41 14.93 13.81
CA PRO A 140 5.93 15.07 12.46
C PRO A 140 7.45 15.15 12.59
N ALA A 141 8.18 14.28 11.88
CA ALA A 141 9.61 14.48 11.72
C ALA A 141 9.72 15.88 11.10
N GLU A 142 10.20 16.83 11.90
CA GLU A 142 10.24 18.25 11.54
C GLU A 142 10.91 18.34 10.17
N ALA A 143 10.13 18.68 9.14
CA ALA A 143 10.66 18.90 7.82
C ALA A 143 11.69 20.02 7.99
N ALA A 144 12.96 19.68 7.84
CA ALA A 144 14.03 20.67 7.91
C ALA A 144 13.65 21.81 6.93
N PRO A 145 13.68 23.07 7.37
CA PRO A 145 13.24 24.18 6.54
C PRO A 145 14.03 24.20 5.22
N PRO A 146 13.40 24.53 4.08
CA PRO A 146 14.14 24.77 2.85
C PRO A 146 15.10 25.94 3.12
N GLY A 147 16.41 25.64 3.07
CA GLY A 147 17.46 26.65 3.11
C GLY A 147 17.55 27.45 1.82
#